data_AF-A0A803Y7S5-F1
#
_entry.id   AF-A0A803Y7S5-F1
#
_cell.length_a   1.000
_cell.length_b   1.000
_cell.length_c   1.000
_cell.angle_alpha   90.00
_cell.angle_beta   90.00
_cell.angle_gamma   90.00
#
_symmetry.space_group_name_H-M   'P 1'
#
loop_
_entity.id
_entity.type
_entity.pdbx_description
1 polymer ?
#
loop_
_entity_poly.entity_id
_entity_poly.type
_entity_poly.pdbx_seq_one_letter_code
_entity_poly.pdbx_strand_id
1 'polypeptide(L)'
;TACLISLLWVPFGIFLFSVCAVVIGLIQAVIVVYGFYHPHLLNQQIQVSENQNFYKRHILKIILRGPILCFLAAIFSFFFIPLVSSSTYQSTLMKHYSLETFSFYLNEPLSKERVEAFSDGVYAIVATLLILDICEDNVPDPREVGENFHGSLLEALSEYGPNYLAYFGSFVTIGLLWFVHHSLFLYVTKATRLMGLLNILSLAFIGGLPLAYQLTSEFAEKSHNEIEAIQVSCVITFFASIFQFAIWTTALLHERETLHPFARYGGKEHAFMFAKLALYPCVSLGAFFLTCLLSEFSTEIFHLMQIVIPFAFLALRIFVRISLTVIKSVMSLSRRKVVLLEEEEACLSPTETHS
;
A
#
# COMPACT_ATOMS: atom_id res chain seq x y z
N THR A 1 -14.06 18.95 2.22
CA THR A 1 -14.15 17.71 3.03
C THR A 1 -14.33 17.99 4.50
N ALA A 2 -13.51 18.83 5.16
CA ALA A 2 -13.71 19.20 6.57
C ALA A 2 -15.14 19.69 6.89
N CYS A 3 -15.66 20.65 6.11
CA CYS A 3 -17.05 21.13 6.29
C CYS A 3 -18.14 20.08 6.01
N LEU A 4 -17.85 19.01 5.25
CA LEU A 4 -18.79 17.90 5.05
C LEU A 4 -18.90 17.01 6.29
N ILE A 5 -17.79 16.84 7.01
CA ILE A 5 -17.71 15.99 8.21
C ILE A 5 -18.42 16.68 9.39
N SER A 6 -18.39 18.01 9.44
CA SER A 6 -19.16 18.79 10.40
C SER A 6 -20.66 18.78 10.06
N LEU A 7 -21.42 17.88 10.70
CA LEU A 7 -22.87 17.62 10.49
C LEU A 7 -23.77 18.88 10.43
N LEU A 8 -23.34 20.01 10.98
CA LEU A 8 -24.08 21.28 10.90
C LEU A 8 -24.10 21.92 9.50
N TRP A 9 -23.18 21.56 8.59
CA TRP A 9 -22.96 22.27 7.32
C TRP A 9 -22.99 21.36 6.10
N VAL A 10 -23.61 20.18 6.20
CA VAL A 10 -23.66 19.18 5.12
C VAL A 10 -24.02 19.76 3.73
N PRO A 11 -25.11 20.52 3.54
CA PRO A 11 -25.45 21.05 2.20
C PRO A 11 -24.41 22.06 1.69
N PHE A 12 -23.86 22.89 2.57
CA PHE A 12 -22.81 23.84 2.23
C PHE A 12 -21.49 23.14 1.87
N GLY A 13 -21.14 22.07 2.61
CA GLY A 13 -19.98 21.25 2.33
C GLY A 13 -20.09 20.51 0.99
N ILE A 14 -21.25 19.94 0.67
CA ILE A 14 -21.52 19.31 -0.64
C ILE A 14 -21.38 20.35 -1.76
N PHE A 15 -21.98 21.52 -1.59
CA PHE A 15 -21.89 22.61 -2.54
C PHE A 15 -20.43 23.01 -2.81
N LEU A 16 -19.65 23.31 -1.76
CA LEU A 16 -18.24 23.67 -1.89
C LEU A 16 -17.42 22.58 -2.58
N PHE A 17 -17.62 21.32 -2.22
CA PHE A 17 -16.92 20.19 -2.86
C PHE A 17 -17.24 20.12 -4.36
N SER A 18 -18.51 20.22 -4.73
CA SER A 18 -18.92 20.19 -6.12
C SER A 18 -18.42 21.38 -6.91
N VAL A 19 -18.42 22.59 -6.33
CA VAL A 19 -17.84 23.79 -6.96
C VAL A 19 -16.35 23.59 -7.22
N CYS A 20 -15.59 23.11 -6.24
CA CYS A 20 -14.16 22.82 -6.43
C CYS A 20 -13.93 21.79 -7.54
N ALA A 21 -14.71 20.70 -7.57
CA ALA A 21 -14.61 19.68 -8.62
C ALA A 21 -14.92 20.26 -10.02
N VAL A 22 -15.92 21.13 -10.14
CA VAL A 22 -16.25 21.83 -11.38
C VAL A 22 -15.12 22.75 -11.82
N VAL A 23 -14.58 23.56 -10.90
CA VAL A 23 -13.47 24.49 -11.18
C VAL A 23 -12.23 23.73 -11.66
N ILE A 24 -11.84 22.65 -10.97
CA ILE A 24 -10.72 21.79 -11.39
C ILE A 24 -10.96 21.24 -12.80
N GLY A 25 -12.17 20.76 -13.07
CA GLY A 25 -12.59 20.27 -14.38
C GLY A 25 -12.48 21.30 -15.51
N LEU A 26 -12.95 22.52 -15.25
CA LEU A 26 -12.88 23.62 -16.20
C LEU A 26 -11.42 24.04 -16.46
N ILE A 27 -10.58 24.12 -15.43
CA ILE A 27 -9.15 24.41 -15.58
C ILE A 27 -8.49 23.33 -16.44
N GLN A 28 -8.75 22.05 -16.17
CA GLN A 28 -8.23 20.94 -16.98
C GLN A 28 -8.72 21.00 -18.43
N ALA A 29 -9.99 21.33 -18.66
CA ALA A 29 -10.54 21.52 -20.00
C ALA A 29 -9.85 22.66 -20.76
N VAL A 30 -9.61 23.80 -20.10
CA VAL A 30 -8.86 24.93 -20.67
C VAL A 30 -7.43 24.52 -21.03
N ILE A 31 -6.73 23.81 -20.15
CA ILE A 31 -5.36 23.30 -20.41
C ILE A 31 -5.35 22.41 -21.66
N VAL A 32 -6.32 21.50 -21.79
CA VAL A 32 -6.43 20.62 -22.97
C VAL A 32 -6.71 21.43 -24.23
N VAL A 33 -7.69 22.35 -24.21
CA VAL A 33 -8.00 23.19 -25.37
C VAL A 33 -6.81 24.02 -25.80
N TYR A 34 -6.08 24.59 -24.84
CA TYR A 34 -4.86 25.36 -25.07
C TYR A 34 -3.74 24.49 -25.68
N GLY A 35 -3.53 23.27 -25.15
CA GLY A 35 -2.57 22.31 -25.71
C GLY A 35 -2.89 21.93 -27.15
N PHE A 36 -4.17 21.71 -27.48
CA PHE A 36 -4.59 21.45 -28.87
C PHE A 36 -4.59 22.69 -29.77
N TYR A 37 -4.57 23.90 -29.20
CA TYR A 37 -4.39 25.14 -29.96
C TYR A 37 -2.91 25.39 -30.32
N HIS A 38 -1.98 24.87 -29.51
CA HIS A 38 -0.53 24.96 -29.73
C HIS A 38 0.09 23.57 -29.93
N PRO A 39 0.15 23.04 -31.18
CA PRO A 39 0.53 21.65 -31.44
C PRO A 39 1.89 21.22 -30.88
N HIS A 40 2.86 22.13 -30.78
CA HIS A 40 4.20 21.85 -30.23
C HIS A 40 4.19 21.44 -28.75
N LEU A 41 3.12 21.72 -28.00
CA LEU A 41 2.95 21.31 -26.60
C LEU A 41 2.40 19.89 -26.44
N LEU A 42 1.84 19.30 -27.50
CA LEU A 42 1.26 17.96 -27.45
C LEU A 42 2.36 16.88 -27.47
N ASN A 43 2.05 15.69 -26.98
CA ASN A 43 2.93 14.53 -27.16
C ASN A 43 3.09 14.22 -28.66
N GLN A 44 4.31 13.88 -29.09
CA GLN A 44 4.66 13.54 -30.48
C GLN A 44 3.70 12.50 -31.11
N GLN A 45 3.24 11.51 -30.33
CA GLN A 45 2.26 10.52 -30.81
C GLN A 45 0.92 11.15 -31.23
N ILE A 46 0.46 12.16 -30.49
CA ILE A 46 -0.78 12.88 -30.81
C ILE A 46 -0.53 13.89 -31.93
N GLN A 47 0.64 14.54 -31.94
CA GLN A 47 1.03 15.49 -32.98
C GLN A 47 1.00 14.86 -34.38
N VAL A 48 1.54 13.64 -34.52
CA VAL A 48 1.64 12.93 -35.81
C VAL A 48 0.32 12.23 -36.20
N SER A 49 -0.66 12.13 -35.30
CA SER A 49 -1.92 11.46 -35.59
C SER A 49 -2.78 12.23 -36.60
N GLU A 50 -3.38 11.53 -37.57
CA GLU A 50 -4.26 12.14 -38.60
C GLU A 50 -5.53 12.77 -38.00
N ASN A 51 -5.96 12.31 -36.82
CA ASN A 51 -7.26 12.67 -36.25
C ASN A 51 -7.15 13.36 -34.87
N GLN A 52 -6.39 14.45 -34.81
CA GLN A 52 -6.23 15.25 -33.57
C GLN A 52 -7.57 15.73 -32.98
N ASN A 53 -8.56 16.03 -33.84
CA ASN A 53 -9.90 16.42 -33.40
C ASN A 53 -10.67 15.30 -32.67
N PHE A 54 -10.39 14.05 -32.99
CA PHE A 54 -10.92 12.90 -32.26
C PHE A 54 -10.31 12.85 -30.86
N TYR A 55 -8.97 12.91 -30.74
CA TYR A 55 -8.28 12.91 -29.44
C TYR A 55 -8.71 14.09 -28.55
N LYS A 56 -8.80 15.30 -29.11
CA LYS A 56 -9.29 16.49 -28.40
C LYS A 56 -10.67 16.26 -27.79
N ARG A 57 -11.63 15.79 -28.59
CA ARG A 57 -12.99 15.51 -28.13
C ARG A 57 -13.03 14.37 -27.11
N HIS A 58 -12.23 13.34 -27.32
CA HIS A 58 -12.16 12.18 -26.43
C HIS A 58 -11.62 12.56 -25.05
N ILE A 59 -10.46 13.23 -24.99
CA ILE A 59 -9.84 13.68 -23.73
C ILE A 59 -10.76 14.65 -22.99
N LEU A 60 -11.35 15.62 -23.70
CA LEU A 60 -12.27 16.58 -23.11
C LEU A 60 -13.50 15.88 -22.52
N LYS A 61 -14.06 14.88 -23.20
CA LYS A 61 -15.21 14.10 -22.71
C LYS A 61 -14.88 13.33 -21.43
N ILE A 62 -13.65 12.79 -21.31
CA ILE A 62 -13.21 12.10 -20.09
C ILE A 62 -13.10 13.09 -18.93
N ILE A 63 -12.40 14.22 -19.13
CA ILE A 63 -12.16 15.22 -18.10
C ILE A 63 -13.47 15.86 -17.61
N LEU A 64 -14.38 16.19 -18.52
CA LEU A 64 -15.60 16.92 -18.18
C LEU A 64 -16.67 16.03 -17.52
N ARG A 65 -16.56 14.69 -17.61
CA ARG A 65 -17.56 13.75 -17.07
C ARG A 65 -17.73 13.88 -15.55
N GLY A 66 -16.63 13.92 -14.79
CA GLY A 66 -16.65 14.09 -13.34
C GLY A 66 -17.26 15.43 -12.90
N PRO A 67 -16.76 16.57 -13.40
CA PRO A 67 -17.32 17.91 -13.19
C PRO A 67 -18.82 18.02 -13.48
N ILE A 68 -19.29 17.45 -14.60
CA ILE A 68 -20.71 17.44 -14.94
C ILE A 68 -21.53 16.68 -13.89
N LEU A 69 -21.05 15.51 -13.45
CA LEU A 69 -21.71 14.74 -12.40
C LEU A 69 -21.73 15.50 -11.07
N CYS A 70 -20.62 16.15 -10.69
CA CYS A 70 -20.54 16.98 -9.49
C CYS A 70 -21.47 18.20 -9.57
N PHE A 71 -21.59 18.83 -10.74
CA PHE A 71 -22.50 19.93 -10.99
C PHE A 71 -23.97 19.50 -10.85
N LEU A 72 -24.34 18.36 -11.45
CA LEU A 72 -25.67 17.77 -11.30
C LEU A 72 -25.97 17.42 -9.84
N ALA A 73 -24.98 16.87 -9.12
CA ALA A 73 -25.11 16.58 -7.69
C ALA A 73 -25.27 17.85 -6.85
N ALA A 74 -24.59 18.96 -7.19
CA ALA A 74 -24.74 20.25 -6.52
C ALA A 74 -26.16 20.81 -6.69
N ILE A 75 -26.69 20.77 -7.91
CA ILE A 75 -28.07 21.17 -8.22
C ILE A 75 -29.05 20.30 -7.41
N PHE A 76 -28.89 18.97 -7.47
CA PHE A 76 -29.76 18.06 -6.73
C PHE A 76 -29.72 18.30 -5.22
N SER A 77 -28.53 18.56 -4.64
CA SER A 77 -28.37 18.88 -3.22
C SER A 77 -29.01 20.21 -2.82
N PHE A 78 -29.14 21.17 -3.73
CA PHE A 78 -29.77 22.47 -3.45
C PHE A 78 -31.30 22.42 -3.54
N PHE A 79 -31.84 21.57 -4.43
CA PHE A 79 -33.29 21.47 -4.68
C PHE A 79 -34.00 20.37 -3.87
N PHE A 80 -33.33 19.31 -3.41
CA PHE A 80 -33.98 18.11 -2.85
C PHE A 80 -33.72 17.79 -1.36
N ILE A 81 -33.13 18.72 -0.60
CA ILE A 81 -33.04 18.63 0.86
C ILE A 81 -34.16 19.52 1.44
N PRO A 82 -35.45 19.11 1.31
CA PRO A 82 -36.01 18.22 2.33
C PRO A 82 -37.15 17.30 1.81
N LEU A 83 -36.88 16.30 0.96
CA LEU A 83 -37.92 15.31 0.59
C LEU A 83 -37.43 13.89 0.31
N VAL A 84 -36.35 13.43 0.94
CA VAL A 84 -35.92 12.02 0.80
C VAL A 84 -35.63 11.41 2.18
N SER A 85 -36.71 11.25 2.95
CA SER A 85 -36.78 10.30 4.08
C SER A 85 -37.39 8.95 3.64
N SER A 86 -37.71 8.75 2.35
CA SER A 86 -38.33 7.50 1.89
C SER A 86 -37.35 6.71 1.03
N SER A 87 -36.70 5.76 1.67
CA SER A 87 -35.95 4.65 1.08
C SER A 87 -36.78 3.93 -0.01
N THR A 88 -36.15 3.56 -1.13
CA THR A 88 -36.28 2.27 -1.88
C THR A 88 -35.75 2.36 -3.33
N TYR A 89 -35.51 3.54 -3.91
CA TYR A 89 -35.20 3.68 -5.35
C TYR A 89 -33.71 3.77 -5.75
N GLN A 90 -32.77 3.44 -4.87
CA GLN A 90 -31.34 3.71 -5.10
C GLN A 90 -30.50 2.48 -5.49
N SER A 91 -31.01 1.26 -5.30
CA SER A 91 -30.21 0.03 -5.43
C SER A 91 -30.07 -0.49 -6.86
N THR A 92 -31.06 -0.26 -7.73
CA THR A 92 -31.10 -0.91 -9.06
C THR A 92 -30.40 -0.11 -10.16
N LEU A 93 -30.34 1.22 -10.07
CA LEU A 93 -29.71 2.06 -11.11
C LEU A 93 -28.18 2.18 -10.96
N MET A 94 -27.64 2.00 -9.74
CA MET A 94 -26.20 2.13 -9.45
C MET A 94 -25.36 0.89 -9.85
N LYS A 95 -25.99 -0.29 -9.95
CA LYS A 95 -25.30 -1.57 -10.17
C LYS A 95 -24.86 -1.79 -11.61
N HIS A 96 -25.61 -1.29 -12.59
CA HIS A 96 -25.28 -1.49 -14.02
C HIS A 96 -24.32 -0.43 -14.58
N TYR A 97 -24.43 0.82 -14.14
CA TYR A 97 -23.54 1.88 -14.61
C TYR A 97 -22.12 1.84 -14.04
N SER A 98 -21.92 1.30 -12.82
CA SER A 98 -20.62 1.35 -12.14
C SER A 98 -19.65 0.24 -12.54
N LEU A 99 -20.13 -0.98 -12.83
CA LEU A 99 -19.25 -2.13 -13.06
C LEU A 99 -18.60 -2.13 -14.46
N GLU A 100 -19.37 -1.87 -15.52
CA GLU A 100 -18.83 -1.76 -16.89
C GLU A 100 -17.92 -0.53 -17.05
N THR A 101 -18.30 0.60 -16.44
CA THR A 101 -17.49 1.82 -16.48
C THR A 101 -16.16 1.62 -15.75
N PHE A 102 -16.15 0.99 -14.56
CA PHE A 102 -14.91 0.74 -13.82
C PHE A 102 -13.95 -0.20 -14.56
N SER A 103 -14.47 -1.26 -15.19
CA SER A 103 -13.67 -2.20 -15.99
C SER A 103 -12.97 -1.53 -17.18
N PHE A 104 -13.65 -0.61 -17.89
CA PHE A 104 -13.11 0.05 -19.07
C PHE A 104 -11.94 1.00 -18.76
N TYR A 105 -11.94 1.68 -17.60
CA TYR A 105 -10.86 2.61 -17.21
C TYR A 105 -9.59 1.90 -16.70
N LEU A 106 -9.59 0.58 -16.50
CA LEU A 106 -8.45 -0.15 -15.95
C LEU A 106 -7.33 -0.48 -16.96
N ASN A 107 -7.60 -0.38 -18.27
CA ASN A 107 -6.70 -0.90 -19.30
C ASN A 107 -5.58 0.07 -19.74
N GLU A 108 -5.73 1.38 -19.52
CA GLU A 108 -4.72 2.35 -19.92
C GLU A 108 -3.63 2.49 -18.83
N PRO A 109 -2.34 2.28 -19.16
CA PRO A 109 -1.28 2.30 -18.17
C PRO A 109 -1.11 3.67 -17.52
N LEU A 110 -0.65 3.66 -16.27
CA LEU A 110 -0.20 4.84 -15.55
C LEU A 110 1.27 5.12 -15.88
N SER A 111 1.69 6.39 -15.82
CA SER A 111 3.11 6.70 -15.79
C SER A 111 3.70 6.15 -14.49
N LYS A 112 4.70 5.30 -14.63
CA LYS A 112 5.41 4.67 -13.52
C LYS A 112 6.09 5.72 -12.65
N GLU A 113 6.74 6.70 -13.28
CA GLU A 113 7.49 7.77 -12.60
C GLU A 113 6.57 8.61 -11.70
N ARG A 114 5.33 8.86 -12.15
CA ARG A 114 4.34 9.60 -11.36
C ARG A 114 3.84 8.80 -10.17
N VAL A 115 3.72 7.48 -10.31
CA VAL A 115 3.34 6.58 -9.20
C VAL A 115 4.46 6.50 -8.18
N GLU A 116 5.71 6.33 -8.62
CA GLU A 116 6.90 6.30 -7.76
C GLU A 116 7.06 7.63 -7.01
N ALA A 117 7.02 8.78 -7.70
CA ALA A 117 7.17 10.08 -7.07
C ALA A 117 6.07 10.40 -6.04
N PHE A 118 4.83 9.96 -6.31
CA PHE A 118 3.75 10.12 -5.33
C PHE A 118 3.97 9.22 -4.11
N SER A 119 4.36 7.96 -4.31
CA SER A 119 4.71 7.05 -3.22
C SER A 119 5.84 7.61 -2.36
N ASP A 120 6.94 8.04 -2.97
CA ASP A 120 8.09 8.63 -2.27
C ASP A 120 7.68 9.85 -1.42
N GLY A 121 6.81 10.70 -1.96
CA GLY A 121 6.25 11.84 -1.23
C GLY A 121 5.44 11.42 0.00
N VAL A 122 4.61 10.40 -0.10
CA VAL A 122 3.83 9.88 1.04
C VAL A 122 4.76 9.27 2.09
N TYR A 123 5.72 8.44 1.69
CA TYR A 123 6.70 7.86 2.61
C TYR A 123 7.52 8.93 3.34
N ALA A 124 7.96 9.97 2.63
CA ALA A 124 8.68 11.08 3.22
C ALA A 124 7.82 11.84 4.25
N ILE A 125 6.56 12.15 3.91
CA ILE A 125 5.64 12.82 4.85
C ILE A 125 5.43 11.96 6.11
N VAL A 126 5.18 10.66 5.94
CA VAL A 126 4.97 9.74 7.07
C VAL A 126 6.21 9.66 7.98
N ALA A 127 7.41 9.59 7.39
CA ALA A 127 8.65 9.64 8.15
C ALA A 127 8.84 10.99 8.89
N THR A 128 8.46 12.11 8.26
CA THR A 128 8.55 13.43 8.93
C THR A 128 7.56 13.59 10.07
N LEU A 129 6.35 13.01 9.97
CA LEU A 129 5.38 13.06 11.05
C LEU A 129 5.88 12.33 12.30
N LEU A 130 6.63 11.23 12.14
CA LEU A 130 7.22 10.54 13.29
C LEU A 130 8.24 11.37 14.06
N ILE A 131 9.13 12.10 13.36
CA ILE A 131 10.14 12.90 14.05
C ILE A 131 9.53 14.16 14.66
N LEU A 132 8.48 14.72 14.04
CA LEU A 132 7.77 15.87 14.60
C LEU A 132 7.09 15.51 15.94
N ASP A 133 6.56 14.30 16.07
CA ASP A 133 5.99 13.78 17.32
C ASP A 133 7.03 13.76 18.45
N ILE A 134 8.20 13.17 18.19
CA ILE A 134 9.34 13.17 19.12
C ILE A 134 9.78 14.60 19.48
N CYS A 135 9.82 15.51 18.50
CA CYS A 135 10.23 16.88 18.72
C CYS A 135 9.24 17.68 19.58
N GLU A 136 7.95 17.33 19.56
CA GLU A 136 6.92 18.00 20.36
C GLU A 136 6.93 17.48 21.81
N ASP A 137 6.98 16.16 22.01
CA ASP A 137 6.69 15.56 23.31
C ASP A 137 7.94 15.11 24.11
N ASN A 138 9.11 15.01 23.47
CA ASN A 138 10.31 14.44 24.11
C ASN A 138 11.50 15.39 24.16
N VAL A 139 11.26 16.70 24.03
CA VAL A 139 12.26 17.75 24.23
C VAL A 139 11.99 18.45 25.57
N PRO A 140 12.83 18.23 26.61
CA PRO A 140 12.57 18.77 27.94
C PRO A 140 12.71 20.30 27.99
N ASP A 141 11.81 20.97 28.73
CA ASP A 141 11.88 22.42 28.94
C ASP A 141 13.09 22.78 29.83
N PRO A 142 13.85 23.86 29.55
CA PRO A 142 14.95 24.30 30.41
C PRO A 142 14.59 24.45 31.91
N ARG A 143 13.35 24.82 32.22
CA ARG A 143 12.85 24.91 33.60
C ARG A 143 12.70 23.55 34.24
N GLU A 144 12.14 22.59 33.51
CA GLU A 144 11.98 21.21 33.95
C GLU A 144 13.35 20.56 34.23
N VAL A 145 14.33 20.79 33.35
CA VAL A 145 15.73 20.35 33.56
C VAL A 145 16.31 20.93 34.85
N GLY A 146 16.03 22.20 35.14
CA GLY A 146 16.50 22.87 36.36
C GLY A 146 15.83 22.35 37.64
N GLU A 147 14.53 22.09 37.61
CA GLU A 147 13.72 21.73 38.77
C GLU A 147 13.78 20.23 39.09
N ASN A 148 13.62 19.37 38.07
CA ASN A 148 13.45 17.92 38.25
C ASN A 148 14.76 17.13 38.09
N PHE A 149 15.74 17.67 37.36
CA PHE A 149 16.98 16.95 37.00
C PHE A 149 18.25 17.66 37.47
N HIS A 150 18.14 18.56 38.46
CA HIS A 150 19.28 19.28 39.03
C HIS A 150 20.17 20.01 38.00
N GLY A 151 19.60 20.44 36.88
CA GLY A 151 20.31 21.07 35.76
C GLY A 151 21.01 20.10 34.80
N SER A 152 20.84 18.78 34.97
CA SER A 152 21.43 17.74 34.13
C SER A 152 20.54 17.42 32.92
N LEU A 153 20.88 17.99 31.75
CA LEU A 153 20.18 17.69 30.51
C LEU A 153 20.28 16.19 30.12
N LEU A 154 21.41 15.55 30.41
CA LEU A 154 21.61 14.15 30.06
C LEU A 154 20.65 13.22 30.82
N GLU A 155 20.37 13.55 32.09
CA GLU A 155 19.44 12.79 32.92
C GLU A 155 18.00 12.95 32.41
N ALA A 156 17.59 14.18 32.10
CA ALA A 156 16.29 14.46 31.48
C ALA A 156 16.12 13.72 30.14
N LEU A 157 17.15 13.72 29.28
CA LEU A 157 17.09 13.01 27.99
C LEU A 157 17.06 11.48 28.15
N SER A 158 17.62 10.95 29.23
CA SER A 158 17.65 9.50 29.46
C SER A 158 16.29 8.91 29.77
N GLU A 159 15.38 9.71 30.34
CA GLU A 159 13.98 9.32 30.60
C GLU A 159 13.21 9.03 29.32
N TYR A 160 13.46 9.81 28.26
CA TYR A 160 12.85 9.61 26.93
C TYR A 160 13.54 8.54 26.06
N GLY A 161 14.55 7.84 26.59
CA GLY A 161 15.32 6.83 25.86
C GLY A 161 14.47 5.78 25.12
N PRO A 162 13.45 5.16 25.77
CA PRO A 162 12.54 4.22 25.12
C PRO A 162 11.77 4.81 23.93
N ASN A 163 11.32 6.07 24.03
CA ASN A 163 10.60 6.76 22.96
C ASN A 163 11.50 6.95 21.73
N TYR A 164 12.76 7.35 21.92
CA TYR A 164 13.72 7.44 20.83
C TYR A 164 13.96 6.09 20.16
N LEU A 165 14.04 4.99 20.92
CA LEU A 165 14.20 3.65 20.35
C LEU A 165 12.95 3.22 19.57
N ALA A 166 11.76 3.50 20.07
CA ALA A 166 10.49 3.24 19.40
C ALA A 166 10.38 4.04 18.09
N TYR A 167 10.83 5.30 18.09
CA TYR A 167 10.96 6.13 16.89
C TYR A 167 11.86 5.46 15.85
N PHE A 168 13.07 5.02 16.22
CA PHE A 168 13.98 4.35 15.28
C PHE A 168 13.39 3.06 14.72
N GLY A 169 12.73 2.24 15.54
CA GLY A 169 12.04 1.03 15.09
C GLY A 169 10.92 1.33 14.07
N SER A 170 10.17 2.40 14.30
CA SER A 170 9.09 2.84 13.42
C SER A 170 9.63 3.45 12.12
N PHE A 171 10.67 4.27 12.20
CA PHE A 171 11.37 4.82 11.03
C PHE A 171 11.94 3.71 10.15
N VAL A 172 12.58 2.70 10.76
CA VAL A 172 13.11 1.53 10.05
C VAL A 172 11.96 0.75 9.38
N THR A 173 10.82 0.60 10.04
CA THR A 173 9.64 -0.07 9.45
C THR A 173 9.15 0.64 8.20
N ILE A 174 9.01 1.97 8.25
CA ILE A 174 8.64 2.80 7.09
C ILE A 174 9.68 2.67 5.98
N GLY A 175 10.97 2.79 6.32
CA GLY A 175 12.07 2.69 5.37
C GLY A 175 12.16 1.33 4.68
N LEU A 176 11.89 0.24 5.40
CA LEU A 176 11.85 -1.11 4.83
C LEU A 176 10.62 -1.33 3.95
N LEU A 177 9.44 -0.84 4.35
CA LEU A 177 8.26 -0.86 3.48
C LEU A 177 8.48 -0.05 2.20
N TRP A 178 9.13 1.12 2.29
CA TRP A 178 9.56 1.90 1.13
C TRP A 178 10.55 1.12 0.27
N PHE A 179 11.54 0.47 0.88
CA PHE A 179 12.52 -0.34 0.16
C PHE A 179 11.88 -1.53 -0.58
N VAL A 180 10.87 -2.16 0.02
CA VAL A 180 10.06 -3.22 -0.62
C VAL A 180 9.33 -2.65 -1.83
N HIS A 181 8.65 -1.51 -1.67
CA HIS A 181 7.95 -0.81 -2.75
C HIS A 181 8.91 -0.43 -3.89
N HIS A 182 10.02 0.22 -3.58
CA HIS A 182 11.04 0.62 -4.55
C HIS A 182 11.61 -0.59 -5.29
N SER A 183 11.92 -1.68 -4.57
CA SER A 183 12.38 -2.94 -5.18
C SER A 183 11.36 -3.53 -6.15
N LEU A 184 10.08 -3.48 -5.80
CA LEU A 184 8.97 -3.95 -6.64
C LEU A 184 8.89 -3.12 -7.92
N PHE A 185 8.81 -1.80 -7.78
CA PHE A 185 8.65 -0.90 -8.92
C PHE A 185 9.88 -0.86 -9.82
N LEU A 186 11.09 -1.12 -9.31
CA LEU A 186 12.29 -1.32 -10.13
C LEU A 186 12.08 -2.42 -11.20
N TYR A 187 11.43 -3.53 -10.86
CA TYR A 187 11.15 -4.63 -11.78
C TYR A 187 9.85 -4.47 -12.60
N VAL A 188 8.99 -3.51 -12.24
CA VAL A 188 7.78 -3.20 -13.01
C VAL A 188 8.17 -2.40 -14.26
N THR A 189 7.79 -2.91 -15.43
CA THR A 189 8.00 -2.25 -16.74
C THR A 189 6.82 -1.37 -17.13
N LYS A 190 5.59 -1.76 -16.77
CA LYS A 190 4.36 -1.04 -17.10
C LYS A 190 3.40 -1.10 -15.91
N ALA A 191 3.07 0.06 -15.35
CA ALA A 191 2.12 0.17 -14.24
C ALA A 191 0.69 0.15 -14.78
N THR A 192 -0.08 -0.89 -14.44
CA THR A 192 -1.52 -0.96 -14.77
C THR A 192 -2.33 -0.12 -13.78
N ARG A 193 -3.59 0.20 -14.12
CA ARG A 193 -4.47 0.96 -13.21
C ARG A 193 -4.85 0.17 -11.97
N LEU A 194 -5.00 -1.15 -12.08
CA LEU A 194 -5.24 -2.01 -10.92
C LEU A 194 -4.04 -1.95 -9.96
N MET A 195 -2.81 -2.02 -10.48
CA MET A 195 -1.60 -1.81 -9.67
C MET A 195 -1.59 -0.41 -9.04
N GLY A 196 -2.00 0.62 -9.76
CA GLY A 196 -2.13 1.98 -9.23
C GLY A 196 -3.16 2.09 -8.11
N LEU A 197 -4.33 1.43 -8.23
CA LEU A 197 -5.34 1.39 -7.18
C LEU A 197 -4.83 0.68 -5.92
N LEU A 198 -4.20 -0.49 -6.10
CA LEU A 198 -3.58 -1.22 -5.00
C LEU A 198 -2.45 -0.40 -4.35
N ASN A 199 -1.69 0.37 -5.13
CA ASN A 199 -0.70 1.29 -4.62
C ASN A 199 -1.34 2.39 -3.76
N ILE A 200 -2.44 3.01 -4.22
CA ILE A 200 -3.17 4.02 -3.43
C ILE A 200 -3.69 3.42 -2.13
N LEU A 201 -4.22 2.20 -2.15
CA LEU A 201 -4.66 1.51 -0.94
C LEU A 201 -3.49 1.24 0.02
N SER A 202 -2.36 0.74 -0.49
CA SER A 202 -1.13 0.57 0.30
C SER A 202 -0.70 1.90 0.94
N LEU A 203 -0.62 2.98 0.15
CA LEU A 203 -0.23 4.31 0.63
C LEU A 203 -1.20 4.89 1.66
N ALA A 204 -2.50 4.61 1.55
CA ALA A 204 -3.48 5.04 2.55
C ALA A 204 -3.20 4.41 3.94
N PHE A 205 -2.84 3.11 3.97
CA PHE A 205 -2.45 2.45 5.23
C PHE A 205 -1.05 2.85 5.70
N ILE A 206 -0.11 3.11 4.78
CA ILE A 206 1.20 3.71 5.13
C ILE A 206 1.01 5.08 5.79
N GLY A 207 0.07 5.89 5.30
CA GLY A 207 -0.34 7.15 5.91
C GLY A 207 -0.89 7.02 7.34
N GLY A 208 -1.33 5.82 7.73
CA GLY A 208 -1.79 5.50 9.08
C GLY A 208 -0.69 4.98 10.02
N LEU A 209 0.55 4.79 9.56
CA LEU A 209 1.66 4.35 10.42
C LEU A 209 2.00 5.33 11.56
N PRO A 210 1.89 6.67 11.42
CA PRO A 210 2.10 7.58 12.54
C PRO A 210 1.11 7.32 13.69
N LEU A 211 -0.16 7.02 13.36
CA LEU A 211 -1.15 6.62 14.35
C LEU A 211 -0.76 5.31 15.04
N ALA A 212 -0.31 4.31 14.28
CA ALA A 212 0.16 3.05 14.84
C ALA A 212 1.30 3.26 15.84
N TYR A 213 2.26 4.14 15.50
CA TYR A 213 3.38 4.50 16.35
C TYR A 213 2.92 5.19 17.64
N GLN A 214 2.13 6.26 17.54
CA GLN A 214 1.64 7.01 18.70
C GLN A 214 0.87 6.11 19.66
N LEU A 215 -0.04 5.26 19.13
CA LEU A 215 -0.78 4.30 19.96
C LEU A 215 0.15 3.35 20.72
N THR A 216 1.16 2.79 20.03
CA THR A 216 2.11 1.89 20.70
C THR A 216 3.10 2.60 21.62
N SER A 217 3.27 3.91 21.50
CA SER A 217 4.14 4.71 22.36
C SER A 217 3.40 5.16 23.63
N GLU A 218 2.16 5.66 23.49
CA GLU A 218 1.36 6.15 24.61
C GLU A 218 0.81 5.02 25.48
N PHE A 219 0.41 3.90 24.89
CA PHE A 219 -0.23 2.79 25.58
C PHE A 219 0.73 1.63 25.89
N ALA A 220 2.05 1.88 25.91
CA ALA A 220 3.08 0.85 26.03
C ALA A 220 3.21 0.18 27.43
N GLU A 221 2.53 0.68 28.47
CA GLU A 221 2.67 0.15 29.83
C GLU A 221 1.38 -0.53 30.36
N LYS A 222 1.44 -1.86 30.47
CA LYS A 222 0.66 -2.74 31.38
C LYS A 222 -0.82 -2.39 31.53
N SER A 223 -1.48 -2.12 30.41
CA SER A 223 -2.93 -1.91 30.36
C SER A 223 -3.55 -2.77 29.28
N HIS A 224 -4.84 -3.08 29.39
CA HIS A 224 -5.57 -3.77 28.32
C HIS A 224 -5.47 -3.01 26.98
N ASN A 225 -5.33 -1.69 27.05
CA ASN A 225 -5.21 -0.81 25.88
C ASN A 225 -3.89 -1.03 25.11
N GLU A 226 -2.87 -1.60 25.74
CA GLU A 226 -1.58 -1.93 25.10
C GLU A 226 -1.75 -2.99 24.01
N ILE A 227 -2.50 -4.06 24.31
CA ILE A 227 -2.74 -5.16 23.37
C ILE A 227 -3.52 -4.63 22.16
N GLU A 228 -4.54 -3.80 22.40
CA GLU A 228 -5.33 -3.18 21.34
C GLU A 228 -4.46 -2.26 20.46
N ALA A 229 -3.57 -1.45 21.05
CA ALA A 229 -2.63 -0.62 20.31
C ALA A 229 -1.69 -1.45 19.42
N ILE A 230 -1.10 -2.52 19.95
CA ILE A 230 -0.24 -3.44 19.19
C ILE A 230 -1.02 -4.12 18.06
N GLN A 231 -2.25 -4.57 18.33
CA GLN A 231 -3.12 -5.19 17.32
C GLN A 231 -3.46 -4.23 16.19
N VAL A 232 -3.81 -2.98 16.50
CA VAL A 232 -4.07 -1.93 15.51
C VAL A 232 -2.82 -1.68 14.66
N SER A 233 -1.64 -1.60 15.29
CA SER A 233 -0.36 -1.45 14.58
C SER A 233 -0.07 -2.61 13.63
N CYS A 234 -0.34 -3.85 14.05
CA CYS A 234 -0.20 -5.05 13.22
C CYS A 234 -1.17 -5.03 12.03
N VAL A 235 -2.43 -4.62 12.24
CA VAL A 235 -3.44 -4.51 11.19
C VAL A 235 -3.07 -3.45 10.15
N ILE A 236 -2.64 -2.27 10.59
CA ILE A 236 -2.21 -1.19 9.69
C ILE A 236 -1.00 -1.66 8.86
N THR A 237 0.00 -2.27 9.50
CA THR A 237 1.20 -2.79 8.82
C THR A 237 0.87 -3.94 7.86
N PHE A 238 -0.06 -4.82 8.23
CA PHE A 238 -0.56 -5.89 7.38
C PHE A 238 -1.19 -5.33 6.10
N PHE A 239 -2.13 -4.38 6.23
CA PHE A 239 -2.79 -3.81 5.06
C PHE A 239 -1.84 -2.97 4.20
N ALA A 240 -0.94 -2.20 4.82
CA ALA A 240 0.11 -1.47 4.12
C ALA A 240 0.95 -2.38 3.22
N SER A 241 1.29 -3.58 3.69
CA SER A 241 2.19 -4.50 3.00
C SER A 241 1.49 -5.52 2.09
N ILE A 242 0.32 -6.05 2.45
CA ILE A 242 -0.43 -7.01 1.63
C ILE A 242 -0.88 -6.41 0.29
N PHE A 243 -1.18 -5.10 0.25
CA PHE A 243 -1.50 -4.44 -1.01
C PHE A 243 -0.27 -4.33 -1.93
N GLN A 244 0.94 -4.18 -1.40
CA GLN A 244 2.16 -4.27 -2.22
C GLN A 244 2.38 -5.68 -2.76
N PHE A 245 2.13 -6.69 -1.93
CA PHE A 245 2.14 -8.08 -2.38
C PHE A 245 1.09 -8.32 -3.47
N ALA A 246 -0.10 -7.72 -3.35
CA ALA A 246 -1.15 -7.80 -4.36
C ALA A 246 -0.78 -7.10 -5.68
N ILE A 247 -0.01 -5.99 -5.63
CA ILE A 247 0.55 -5.36 -6.85
C ILE A 247 1.47 -6.36 -7.56
N TRP A 248 2.33 -7.05 -6.82
CA TRP A 248 3.22 -8.06 -7.38
C TRP A 248 2.48 -9.25 -7.99
N THR A 249 1.48 -9.81 -7.31
CA THR A 249 0.66 -10.89 -7.88
C THR A 249 -0.10 -10.44 -9.12
N THR A 250 -0.64 -9.22 -9.11
CA THR A 250 -1.29 -8.60 -10.28
C THR A 250 -0.32 -8.45 -11.45
N ALA A 251 0.93 -8.05 -11.17
CA ALA A 251 1.97 -7.94 -12.18
C ALA A 251 2.32 -9.32 -12.76
N LEU A 252 2.38 -10.38 -11.92
CA LEU A 252 2.64 -11.75 -12.36
C LEU A 252 1.56 -12.32 -13.29
N LEU A 253 0.29 -11.92 -13.14
CA LEU A 253 -0.79 -12.36 -14.03
C LEU A 253 -0.54 -12.00 -15.51
N HIS A 254 0.16 -10.88 -15.76
CA HIS A 254 0.51 -10.40 -17.11
C HIS A 254 2.03 -10.20 -17.24
N GLU A 255 2.82 -11.12 -16.70
CA GLU A 255 4.28 -10.98 -16.49
C GLU A 255 5.11 -10.59 -17.73
N ARG A 256 4.62 -10.88 -18.94
CA ARG A 256 5.31 -10.53 -20.19
C ARG A 256 5.28 -9.02 -20.47
N GLU A 257 4.23 -8.34 -20.07
CA GLU A 257 4.01 -6.92 -20.33
C GLU A 257 4.41 -6.01 -19.16
N THR A 258 4.17 -6.49 -17.94
CA THR A 258 4.26 -5.69 -16.70
C THR A 258 5.56 -5.88 -15.93
N LEU A 259 6.31 -6.97 -16.18
CA LEU A 259 7.50 -7.33 -15.40
C LEU A 259 8.74 -7.56 -16.27
N HIS A 260 9.89 -7.16 -15.72
CA HIS A 260 11.21 -7.47 -16.24
C HIS A 260 11.50 -8.99 -16.18
N PRO A 261 12.18 -9.59 -17.17
CA PRO A 261 12.43 -11.04 -17.24
C PRO A 261 13.02 -11.70 -15.98
N PHE A 262 13.82 -10.97 -15.20
CA PHE A 262 14.42 -11.51 -13.95
C PHE A 262 13.42 -11.77 -12.83
N ALA A 263 12.26 -11.11 -12.86
CA ALA A 263 11.25 -11.11 -11.81
C ALA A 263 10.08 -12.08 -12.13
N ARG A 264 9.96 -12.52 -13.39
CA ARG A 264 8.94 -13.46 -13.90
C ARG A 264 9.02 -14.84 -13.23
N TYR A 265 8.00 -15.68 -13.41
CA TYR A 265 8.04 -17.06 -12.91
C TYR A 265 9.30 -17.79 -13.40
N GLY A 266 10.03 -18.41 -12.46
CA GLY A 266 11.31 -19.06 -12.72
C GLY A 266 12.50 -18.11 -12.91
N GLY A 267 12.29 -16.79 -12.84
CA GLY A 267 13.32 -15.77 -12.90
C GLY A 267 14.27 -15.81 -11.68
N LYS A 268 15.49 -15.30 -11.87
CA LYS A 268 16.54 -15.31 -10.84
C LYS A 268 16.14 -14.58 -9.56
N GLU A 269 15.35 -13.53 -9.68
CA GLU A 269 14.95 -12.66 -8.56
C GLU A 269 13.51 -12.94 -8.10
N HIS A 270 12.76 -13.83 -8.76
CA HIS A 270 11.37 -14.13 -8.44
C HIS A 270 11.16 -14.57 -6.99
N ALA A 271 11.88 -15.59 -6.56
CA ALA A 271 11.76 -16.13 -5.19
C ALA A 271 12.19 -15.10 -4.13
N PHE A 272 13.19 -14.28 -4.45
CA PHE A 272 13.65 -13.22 -3.57
C PHE A 272 12.62 -12.09 -3.44
N MET A 273 12.01 -11.67 -4.55
CA MET A 273 10.92 -10.69 -4.55
C MET A 273 9.69 -11.19 -3.79
N PHE A 274 9.30 -12.45 -4.01
CA PHE A 274 8.23 -13.09 -3.24
C PHE A 274 8.52 -13.04 -1.74
N ALA A 275 9.70 -13.50 -1.30
CA ALA A 275 10.05 -13.53 0.11
C ALA A 275 10.10 -12.11 0.72
N LYS A 276 10.62 -11.14 -0.04
CA LYS A 276 10.71 -9.73 0.36
C LYS A 276 9.32 -9.12 0.60
N LEU A 277 8.41 -9.32 -0.34
CA LEU A 277 7.04 -8.79 -0.27
C LEU A 277 6.16 -9.55 0.73
N ALA A 278 6.44 -10.83 0.97
CA ALA A 278 5.69 -11.66 1.91
C ALA A 278 6.12 -11.48 3.38
N LEU A 279 7.32 -10.95 3.63
CA LEU A 279 7.88 -10.90 5.00
C LEU A 279 7.00 -10.09 5.96
N TYR A 280 6.72 -8.83 5.65
CA TYR A 280 5.87 -7.98 6.49
C TYR A 280 4.46 -8.53 6.72
N PRO A 281 3.68 -8.92 5.68
CA PRO A 281 2.33 -9.38 5.91
C PRO A 281 2.29 -10.71 6.69
N CYS A 282 3.26 -11.61 6.49
CA CYS A 282 3.35 -12.83 7.29
C CYS A 282 3.70 -12.54 8.75
N VAL A 283 4.68 -11.66 8.98
CA VAL A 283 5.14 -11.35 10.34
C VAL A 283 4.09 -10.55 11.11
N SER A 284 3.46 -9.55 10.50
CA SER A 284 2.41 -8.76 11.16
C SER A 284 1.15 -9.58 11.46
N LEU A 285 0.77 -10.48 10.55
CA LEU A 285 -0.34 -11.41 10.77
C LEU A 285 0.00 -12.42 11.88
N GLY A 286 1.22 -12.96 11.87
CA GLY A 286 1.72 -13.84 12.93
C GLY A 286 1.74 -13.16 14.29
N ALA A 287 2.26 -11.93 14.36
CA ALA A 287 2.28 -11.13 15.58
C ALA A 287 0.86 -10.85 16.09
N PHE A 288 -0.09 -10.49 15.22
CA PHE A 288 -1.48 -10.30 15.59
C PHE A 288 -2.07 -11.57 16.26
N PHE A 289 -1.97 -12.73 15.60
CA PHE A 289 -2.48 -13.97 16.19
C PHE A 289 -1.74 -14.35 17.47
N LEU A 290 -0.43 -14.15 17.53
CA LEU A 290 0.37 -14.45 18.71
C LEU A 290 -0.02 -13.55 19.89
N THR A 291 -0.32 -12.27 19.66
CA THR A 291 -0.82 -11.35 20.69
C THR A 291 -2.22 -11.74 21.19
N CYS A 292 -3.08 -12.29 20.32
CA CYS A 292 -4.39 -12.83 20.73
C CYS A 292 -4.26 -14.10 21.58
N LEU A 293 -3.25 -14.94 21.31
CA LEU A 293 -3.07 -16.24 21.99
C LEU A 293 -2.20 -16.14 23.25
N LEU A 294 -1.20 -15.26 23.25
CA LEU A 294 -0.20 -15.07 24.28
C LEU A 294 -0.21 -13.60 24.73
N SER A 295 -1.35 -13.15 25.26
CA SER A 295 -1.54 -11.75 25.69
C SER A 295 -0.47 -11.27 26.67
N GLU A 296 0.00 -12.16 27.55
CA GLU A 296 1.05 -11.90 28.54
C GLU A 296 2.42 -11.53 27.94
N PHE A 297 2.70 -11.93 26.68
CA PHE A 297 3.99 -11.69 26.01
C PHE A 297 3.88 -10.73 24.82
N SER A 298 2.74 -10.03 24.67
CA SER A 298 2.45 -9.18 23.51
C SER A 298 3.52 -8.11 23.24
N THR A 299 4.01 -7.45 24.28
CA THR A 299 5.09 -6.42 24.23
C THR A 299 6.40 -7.02 23.72
N GLU A 300 6.81 -8.15 24.29
CA GLU A 300 8.04 -8.86 23.91
C GLU A 300 7.98 -9.30 22.45
N ILE A 301 6.83 -9.81 22.02
CA ILE A 301 6.58 -10.20 20.62
C ILE A 301 6.74 -8.99 19.69
N PHE A 302 6.16 -7.85 20.06
CA PHE A 302 6.19 -6.65 19.24
C PHE A 302 7.61 -6.05 19.13
N HIS A 303 8.34 -5.92 20.24
CA HIS A 303 9.73 -5.45 20.21
C HIS A 303 10.65 -6.41 19.48
N LEU A 304 10.51 -7.72 19.73
CA LEU A 304 11.27 -8.74 19.01
C LEU A 304 10.99 -8.66 17.50
N MET A 305 9.74 -8.43 17.10
CA MET A 305 9.37 -8.24 15.71
C MET A 305 10.10 -7.04 15.08
N GLN A 306 10.08 -5.87 15.73
CA GLN A 306 10.75 -4.67 15.23
C GLN A 306 12.26 -4.86 15.08
N ILE A 307 12.89 -5.63 15.98
CA ILE A 307 14.32 -5.92 15.93
C ILE A 307 14.64 -6.97 14.87
N VAL A 308 13.88 -8.07 14.82
CA VAL A 308 14.18 -9.22 13.95
C VAL A 308 13.96 -8.90 12.47
N ILE A 309 12.94 -8.11 12.13
CA ILE A 309 12.60 -7.83 10.72
C ILE A 309 13.79 -7.19 9.95
N PRO A 310 14.44 -6.12 10.42
CA PRO A 310 15.60 -5.52 9.75
C PRO A 310 16.73 -6.52 9.48
N PHE A 311 17.06 -7.35 10.47
CA PHE A 311 18.07 -8.40 10.30
C PHE A 311 17.62 -9.47 9.30
N ALA A 312 16.34 -9.85 9.35
CA ALA A 312 15.76 -10.78 8.39
C ALA A 312 15.81 -10.23 6.96
N PHE A 313 15.60 -8.92 6.74
CA PHE A 313 15.76 -8.26 5.45
C PHE A 313 17.20 -8.30 4.94
N LEU A 314 18.18 -8.02 5.81
CA LEU A 314 19.60 -8.05 5.44
C LEU A 314 20.07 -9.46 5.06
N ALA A 315 19.62 -10.46 5.82
CA ALA A 315 19.96 -11.87 5.59
C ALA A 315 19.03 -12.56 4.58
N LEU A 316 17.99 -11.88 4.08
CA LEU A 316 16.92 -12.46 3.26
C LEU A 316 17.46 -13.22 2.04
N ARG A 317 18.47 -12.66 1.37
CA ARG A 317 19.06 -13.27 0.17
C ARG A 317 19.78 -14.58 0.48
N ILE A 318 20.41 -14.67 1.65
CA ILE A 318 21.09 -15.88 2.13
C ILE A 318 20.04 -16.94 2.49
N PHE A 319 19.03 -16.56 3.28
CA PHE A 319 17.94 -17.46 3.66
C PHE A 319 17.21 -18.05 2.45
N VAL A 320 16.82 -17.22 1.49
CA VAL A 320 16.13 -17.70 0.27
C VAL A 320 16.99 -18.68 -0.52
N ARG A 321 18.30 -18.42 -0.66
CA ARG A 321 19.21 -19.34 -1.37
C ARG A 321 19.35 -20.68 -0.65
N ILE A 322 19.52 -20.65 0.68
CA ILE A 322 19.62 -21.87 1.50
C ILE A 322 18.31 -22.66 1.40
N SER A 323 17.16 -22.02 1.63
CA SER A 323 15.84 -22.66 1.55
C SER A 323 15.58 -23.28 0.18
N LEU A 324 15.87 -22.57 -0.92
CA LEU A 324 15.73 -23.12 -2.28
C LEU A 324 16.64 -24.32 -2.52
N THR A 325 17.85 -24.31 -1.99
CA THR A 325 18.80 -25.43 -2.10
C THR A 325 18.28 -26.64 -1.34
N VAL A 326 17.82 -26.44 -0.11
CA VAL A 326 17.24 -27.49 0.74
C VAL A 326 16.00 -28.09 0.07
N ILE A 327 15.07 -27.27 -0.41
CA ILE A 327 13.84 -27.73 -1.09
C ILE A 327 14.20 -28.56 -2.34
N LYS A 328 15.14 -28.08 -3.17
CA LYS A 328 15.58 -28.82 -4.36
C LYS A 328 16.20 -30.16 -4.00
N SER A 329 17.03 -30.22 -2.96
CA SER A 329 17.63 -31.45 -2.47
C SER A 329 16.58 -32.44 -1.97
N VAL A 330 15.60 -31.98 -1.18
CA VAL A 330 14.49 -32.82 -0.68
C VAL A 330 13.62 -33.33 -1.84
N MET A 331 13.27 -32.47 -2.80
CA MET A 331 12.50 -32.87 -3.98
C MET A 331 13.27 -33.87 -4.86
N SER A 332 14.58 -33.70 -5.00
CA SER A 332 15.45 -34.65 -5.72
C SER A 332 15.50 -36.00 -5.03
N LEU A 333 15.59 -36.02 -3.68
CA LEU A 333 15.55 -37.24 -2.88
C LEU A 333 14.20 -37.95 -3.00
N SER A 334 13.10 -37.20 -2.93
CA SER A 334 11.75 -37.74 -3.10
C SER A 334 11.54 -38.32 -4.49
N ARG A 335 12.01 -37.63 -5.55
CA ARG A 335 11.94 -38.15 -6.93
C ARG A 335 12.75 -39.43 -7.09
N ARG A 336 13.96 -39.49 -6.51
CA ARG A 336 14.79 -40.69 -6.53
C ARG A 336 14.13 -41.86 -5.80
N LYS A 337 13.45 -41.59 -4.68
CA LYS A 337 12.70 -42.61 -3.94
C LYS A 337 11.51 -43.16 -4.75
N VAL A 338 10.78 -42.29 -5.47
CA VAL A 338 9.67 -42.73 -6.34
C VAL A 338 10.18 -43.62 -7.48
N VAL A 339 11.26 -43.22 -8.16
CA VAL A 339 11.85 -44.04 -9.24
C VAL A 339 12.31 -45.41 -8.73
N LEU A 340 12.93 -45.46 -7.54
CA LEU A 340 13.36 -46.74 -6.95
C LEU A 340 12.17 -47.65 -6.58
N LEU A 341 11.05 -47.08 -6.13
CA LEU A 341 9.83 -47.85 -5.84
C LEU A 341 9.16 -48.36 -7.12
N GLU A 342 9.16 -47.57 -8.20
CA GLU A 342 8.68 -48.01 -9.53
C GLU A 342 9.56 -49.13 -10.11
N GLU A 343 10.89 -49.05 -9.94
CA GLU A 343 11.81 -50.13 -10.35
C GLU A 343 11.61 -51.40 -9.52
N GLU A 344 11.39 -51.28 -8.20
CA GLU A 344 11.14 -52.42 -7.32
C GLU A 344 9.79 -53.10 -7.61
N GLU A 345 8.73 -52.33 -7.87
CA GLU A 345 7.43 -52.86 -8.32
C GLU A 345 7.51 -53.52 -9.71
N ALA A 346 8.28 -52.95 -10.64
CA ALA A 346 8.51 -53.54 -11.97
C ALA A 346 9.28 -54.87 -11.89
N CYS A 347 10.18 -55.04 -10.91
CA CYS A 347 10.87 -56.31 -10.67
C CYS A 347 9.99 -57.36 -9.94
N LEU A 348 8.96 -56.94 -9.23
CA LEU A 348 8.04 -57.81 -8.47
C LEU A 348 6.80 -58.26 -9.25
N SER A 349 6.51 -57.67 -10.42
CA SER A 349 5.50 -58.16 -11.35
C SER A 349 6.14 -59.13 -12.35
N PRO A 350 6.00 -60.46 -12.20
CA PRO A 350 6.45 -61.36 -13.24
C PRO A 350 5.53 -61.20 -14.45
N THR A 351 6.15 -61.04 -15.60
CA THR A 351 5.54 -61.12 -16.93
C THR A 351 4.68 -62.39 -17.02
N GLU A 352 3.37 -62.27 -16.80
CA GLU A 352 2.40 -63.22 -17.35
C GLU A 352 2.28 -62.97 -18.86
N THR A 353 3.34 -63.36 -19.57
CA THR A 353 3.31 -63.63 -20.99
C THR A 353 3.65 -65.10 -21.16
N HIS A 354 2.65 -65.97 -21.26
CA HIS A 354 2.78 -67.20 -22.02
C HIS A 354 1.40 -67.73 -22.48
N SER A 355 1.30 -67.83 -23.80
CA SER A 355 0.46 -68.69 -24.67
C SER A 355 -1.06 -68.66 -24.55
#